data_AF-A0A0F9IBP9-F1
#
_entry.id   AF-A0A0F9IBP9-F1
#
_cell.length_a   1.000
_cell.length_b   1.000
_cell.length_c   1.000
_cell.angle_alpha   90.00
_cell.angle_beta   90.00
_cell.angle_gamma   90.00
#
_symmetry.space_group_name_H-M   'P 1'
#
loop_
_entity.id
_entity.type
_entity.pdbx_description
1 polymer ?
#
loop_
_entity_poly.entity_id
_entity_poly.type
_entity_poly.pdbx_seq_one_letter_code
_entity_poly.pdbx_strand_id
1 'polypeptide(L)'
;MINIIEKLKIRFLSRPDAASWSDWRKWKKETKSKYPIRYFLLDTAPTFISSNWRWWISEPIYNFKCKYIVKYHHIKIDVDSFMKYDKTSFRNYHWFDSDTQILYGMFQILVDFIEKESDIIDWSADPEHKRIFDELTKLYKWWIEDRPNRDDSYPCSGDFGVEDEDIFGDHVSKQPGYKAWRDACDKREQRDREYDLEDTEMLIRLITIRKYMWT
;
A
#
# COMPACT_ATOMS: atom_id res chain seq x y z
N MET A 1 9.04 35.86 42.89
CA MET A 1 9.12 34.57 42.15
C MET A 1 10.56 34.09 41.87
N ILE A 2 11.59 34.62 42.56
CA ILE A 2 13.01 34.31 42.29
C ILE A 2 13.55 33.16 43.17
N ASN A 3 12.84 32.78 44.23
CA ASN A 3 13.32 31.85 45.28
C ASN A 3 13.09 30.35 44.98
N ILE A 4 12.40 30.01 43.89
CA ILE A 4 12.14 28.61 43.49
C ILE A 4 13.27 28.10 42.59
N ILE A 5 13.79 28.96 41.70
CA ILE A 5 14.83 28.61 40.73
C ILE A 5 16.19 28.42 41.42
N GLU A 6 16.50 29.20 42.46
CA GLU A 6 17.75 29.06 43.22
C GLU A 6 17.78 27.78 44.09
N LYS A 7 16.62 27.35 44.61
CA LYS A 7 16.44 26.04 45.27
C LYS A 7 16.53 24.84 44.31
N LEU A 8 16.38 25.12 43.01
CA LEU A 8 16.54 24.18 41.91
C LEU A 8 17.94 24.24 41.28
N LYS A 9 18.99 24.64 42.02
CA LYS A 9 20.37 24.26 41.64
C LYS A 9 20.43 22.73 41.51
N ILE A 10 20.22 22.21 40.30
CA ILE A 10 20.34 20.79 39.93
C ILE A 10 21.84 20.46 39.93
N ARG A 11 22.45 20.43 41.11
CA ARG A 11 23.58 19.51 41.31
C ARG A 11 22.94 18.14 41.41
N PHE A 12 23.23 17.28 40.43
CA PHE A 12 22.84 15.87 40.49
C PHE A 12 23.22 15.34 41.88
N LEU A 13 22.27 14.68 42.56
CA LEU A 13 22.58 13.94 43.78
C LEU A 13 23.79 13.06 43.46
N SER A 14 24.86 13.16 44.25
CA SER A 14 26.09 12.38 44.03
C SER A 14 25.72 10.89 44.08
N ARG A 15 25.53 10.31 42.90
CA ARG A 15 25.36 8.87 42.76
C ARG A 15 26.73 8.25 42.98
N PRO A 16 26.79 7.07 43.62
CA PRO A 16 28.01 6.28 43.55
C PRO A 16 28.23 5.89 42.09
N ASP A 17 29.40 6.20 41.53
CA ASP A 17 29.76 5.84 40.15
C ASP A 17 29.78 4.32 39.95
N ALA A 18 30.22 3.59 40.97
CA ALA A 18 30.09 2.14 41.10
C ALA A 18 29.98 1.77 42.58
N ALA A 19 28.99 0.95 42.95
CA ALA A 19 28.79 0.48 44.31
C ALA A 19 28.15 -0.92 44.33
N SER A 20 28.28 -1.61 45.46
CA SER A 20 27.67 -2.92 45.68
C SER A 20 26.13 -2.80 45.79
N TRP A 21 25.42 -3.91 45.58
CA TRP A 21 23.95 -3.93 45.63
C TRP A 21 23.38 -3.48 46.99
N SER A 22 24.09 -3.77 48.10
CA SER A 22 23.72 -3.34 49.45
C SER A 22 23.90 -1.83 49.64
N ASP A 23 24.97 -1.26 49.09
CA ASP A 23 25.25 0.17 49.17
C ASP A 23 24.25 0.98 48.34
N TRP A 24 23.86 0.47 47.16
CA TRP A 24 22.79 1.05 46.35
C TRP A 24 21.44 1.05 47.08
N ARG A 25 21.08 -0.03 47.79
CA ARG A 25 19.85 -0.05 48.61
C ARG A 25 19.89 0.98 49.72
N LYS A 26 21.01 1.07 50.43
CA LYS A 26 21.20 2.01 51.53
C LYS A 26 21.09 3.45 51.02
N TRP A 27 21.81 3.78 49.95
CA TRP A 27 21.72 5.08 49.29
C TRP A 27 20.30 5.40 48.81
N LYS A 28 19.58 4.45 48.19
CA LYS A 28 18.19 4.67 47.76
C LYS A 28 17.28 4.97 48.95
N LYS A 29 17.40 4.23 50.05
CA LYS A 29 16.60 4.41 51.27
C LYS A 29 16.85 5.78 51.90
N GLU A 30 18.12 6.16 52.08
CA GLU A 30 18.53 7.43 52.66
C GLU A 30 18.13 8.61 51.76
N THR A 31 18.35 8.50 50.45
CA THR A 31 18.05 9.55 49.47
C THR A 31 16.56 9.76 49.29
N LYS A 32 15.76 8.68 49.27
CA LYS A 32 14.30 8.75 49.21
C LYS A 32 13.70 9.41 50.45
N SER A 33 14.27 9.14 51.64
CA SER A 33 13.83 9.76 52.89
C SER A 33 14.23 11.23 52.98
N LYS A 34 15.45 11.59 52.57
CA LYS A 34 16.00 12.95 52.72
C LYS A 34 15.55 13.91 51.62
N TYR A 35 15.37 13.43 50.39
CA TYR A 35 15.04 14.26 49.22
C TYR A 35 14.00 13.58 48.30
N PRO A 36 12.76 13.37 48.77
CA PRO A 36 11.74 12.58 48.04
C PRO A 36 11.42 13.12 46.64
N ILE A 37 11.25 14.45 46.50
CA ILE A 37 10.93 15.09 45.21
C ILE A 37 12.09 14.94 44.22
N ARG A 38 13.34 15.09 44.68
CA ARG A 38 14.53 14.98 43.81
C ARG A 38 14.78 13.54 43.39
N TYR A 39 14.60 12.59 44.31
CA TYR A 39 14.69 11.16 44.02
C TYR A 39 13.63 10.75 42.98
N PHE A 40 12.40 11.23 43.13
CA PHE A 40 11.34 11.02 42.15
C PHE A 40 11.74 11.53 40.76
N LEU A 41 12.19 12.78 40.63
CA LEU A 41 12.58 13.36 39.34
C LEU A 41 13.78 12.68 38.67
N LEU A 42 14.70 12.09 39.44
CA LEU A 42 15.95 11.50 38.91
C LEU A 42 15.88 9.99 38.64
N ASP A 43 15.11 9.23 39.41
CA ASP A 43 15.08 7.75 39.34
C ASP A 43 13.71 7.24 38.88
N THR A 44 12.62 7.85 39.37
CA THR A 44 11.26 7.38 39.10
C THR A 44 10.66 8.01 37.85
N ALA A 45 10.75 9.32 37.69
CA ALA A 45 10.14 10.08 36.60
C ALA A 45 10.72 9.72 35.22
N PRO A 46 12.04 9.56 35.02
CA PRO A 46 12.57 9.18 33.71
C PRO A 46 12.08 7.80 33.28
N THR A 47 12.06 6.85 34.22
CA THR A 47 11.55 5.49 33.99
C THR A 47 10.04 5.49 33.75
N PHE A 48 9.27 6.29 34.49
CA PHE A 48 7.83 6.44 34.30
C PHE A 48 7.50 7.10 32.95
N ILE A 49 8.26 8.12 32.56
CA ILE A 49 8.09 8.81 31.28
C ILE A 49 8.53 7.90 30.13
N SER A 50 9.66 7.18 30.24
CA SER A 50 10.12 6.30 29.17
C SER A 50 9.21 5.07 28.99
N SER A 51 8.71 4.50 30.09
CA SER A 51 7.91 3.27 30.04
C SER A 51 6.43 3.51 29.80
N ASN A 52 5.83 4.56 30.38
CA ASN A 52 4.39 4.80 30.26
C ASN A 52 4.05 5.93 29.29
N TRP A 53 4.77 7.04 29.34
CA TRP A 53 4.43 8.25 28.59
C TRP A 53 4.89 8.20 27.13
N ARG A 54 6.08 7.64 26.87
CA ARG A 54 6.62 7.49 25.50
C ARG A 54 5.67 6.67 24.64
N TRP A 55 5.22 5.52 25.12
CA TRP A 55 4.25 4.67 24.43
C TRP A 55 2.89 5.35 24.23
N TRP A 56 2.36 6.03 25.26
CA TRP A 56 1.08 6.74 25.18
C TRP A 56 1.07 7.91 24.19
N ILE A 57 2.21 8.51 23.89
CA ILE A 57 2.32 9.59 22.90
C ILE A 57 2.76 9.07 21.53
N SER A 58 3.68 8.10 21.50
CA SER A 58 4.18 7.56 20.22
C SER A 58 3.11 6.76 19.50
N GLU A 59 2.28 6.00 20.19
CA GLU A 59 1.21 5.19 19.59
C GLU A 59 0.16 6.04 18.87
N PRO A 60 -0.43 7.10 19.47
CA PRO A 60 -1.36 7.97 18.75
C PRO A 60 -0.71 8.77 17.63
N ILE A 61 0.54 9.23 17.80
CA ILE A 61 1.24 9.97 16.74
C ILE A 61 1.60 9.04 15.58
N TYR A 62 2.03 7.81 15.87
CA TYR A 62 2.30 6.79 14.86
C TYR A 62 1.00 6.39 14.16
N ASN A 63 -0.07 6.08 14.91
CA ASN A 63 -1.38 5.79 14.33
C ASN A 63 -1.94 6.97 13.52
N PHE A 64 -1.78 8.22 14.00
CA PHE A 64 -2.18 9.41 13.26
C PHE A 64 -1.34 9.62 12.01
N LYS A 65 -0.02 9.41 12.11
CA LYS A 65 0.86 9.42 10.94
C LYS A 65 0.42 8.35 9.96
N CYS A 66 0.33 7.09 10.34
CA CYS A 66 -0.09 5.99 9.47
C CYS A 66 -1.49 6.21 8.86
N LYS A 67 -2.42 6.78 9.63
CA LYS A 67 -3.82 7.01 9.21
C LYS A 67 -4.05 8.31 8.44
N TYR A 68 -3.15 9.29 8.47
CA TYR A 68 -3.41 10.59 7.84
C TYR A 68 -2.21 11.24 7.12
N ILE A 69 -0.98 10.77 7.34
CA ILE A 69 0.26 11.38 6.82
C ILE A 69 1.07 10.41 5.96
N VAL A 70 1.23 9.16 6.40
CA VAL A 70 1.98 8.13 5.65
C VAL A 70 1.06 7.60 4.56
N LYS A 71 1.56 7.70 3.34
CA LYS A 71 0.89 7.45 2.05
C LYS A 71 0.45 6.00 1.80
N TYR A 72 0.43 5.13 2.81
CA TYR A 72 -0.03 3.73 2.70
C TYR A 72 -1.53 3.60 2.99
N HIS A 73 -2.34 4.58 2.57
CA HIS A 73 -3.78 4.41 2.59
C HIS A 73 -4.12 3.36 1.54
N HIS A 74 -4.35 2.13 2.02
CA HIS A 74 -5.11 1.04 1.40
C HIS A 74 -5.39 1.33 -0.07
N ILE A 75 -4.43 0.97 -0.95
CA ILE A 75 -4.51 0.97 -2.42
C ILE A 75 -5.70 1.81 -2.89
N LYS A 76 -5.52 3.13 -2.95
CA LYS A 76 -6.42 3.92 -3.81
C LYS A 76 -6.09 3.43 -5.20
N ILE A 77 -6.91 2.54 -5.74
CA ILE A 77 -6.86 2.21 -7.16
C ILE A 77 -7.14 3.54 -7.86
N ASP A 78 -6.08 4.23 -8.27
CA ASP A 78 -6.20 5.48 -9.01
C ASP A 78 -6.54 5.12 -10.44
N VAL A 79 -7.81 4.78 -10.63
CA VAL A 79 -8.37 4.35 -11.92
C VAL A 79 -8.09 5.43 -12.97
N ASP A 80 -8.15 6.70 -12.58
CA ASP A 80 -7.92 7.86 -13.44
C ASP A 80 -6.48 7.93 -13.97
N SER A 81 -5.52 7.33 -13.26
CA SER A 81 -4.12 7.24 -13.71
C SER A 81 -3.91 6.20 -14.82
N PHE A 82 -4.77 5.18 -14.91
CA PHE A 82 -4.60 4.06 -15.85
C PHE A 82 -5.60 4.06 -17.00
N MET A 83 -6.81 4.57 -16.76
CA MET A 83 -7.86 4.67 -17.77
C MET A 83 -7.83 6.06 -18.41
N LYS A 84 -7.29 6.17 -19.64
CA LYS A 84 -7.38 7.38 -20.48
C LYS A 84 -8.79 7.58 -21.03
N TYR A 85 -9.79 7.74 -20.16
CA TYR A 85 -11.13 8.15 -20.58
C TYR A 85 -11.36 9.63 -20.25
N ASP A 86 -12.15 10.29 -21.10
CA ASP A 86 -12.41 11.73 -21.08
C ASP A 86 -12.87 12.20 -19.69
N LYS A 87 -12.29 13.31 -19.21
CA LYS A 87 -12.43 13.88 -17.85
C LYS A 87 -13.84 14.42 -17.53
N THR A 88 -14.81 14.16 -18.40
CA THR A 88 -16.17 14.72 -18.36
C THR A 88 -17.18 13.80 -17.65
N SER A 89 -16.85 12.53 -17.40
CA SER A 89 -17.67 11.66 -16.54
C SER A 89 -17.31 11.85 -15.06
N PHE A 90 -18.20 12.53 -14.34
CA PHE A 90 -18.12 12.84 -12.91
C PHE A 90 -17.66 11.67 -12.01
N ARG A 91 -16.59 11.94 -11.25
CA ARG A 91 -16.32 11.48 -9.86
C ARG A 91 -16.58 10.00 -9.51
N ASN A 92 -15.47 9.35 -9.13
CA ASN A 92 -15.30 8.56 -7.90
C ASN A 92 -16.05 7.22 -7.81
N TYR A 93 -15.27 6.13 -7.73
CA TYR A 93 -15.70 4.75 -7.51
C TYR A 93 -16.41 4.11 -8.69
N HIS A 94 -15.62 3.68 -9.68
CA HIS A 94 -16.06 2.63 -10.58
C HIS A 94 -16.23 1.34 -9.75
N TRP A 95 -17.42 0.75 -9.82
CA TRP A 95 -17.64 -0.61 -9.32
C TRP A 95 -16.84 -1.54 -10.22
N PHE A 96 -15.77 -2.10 -9.68
CA PHE A 96 -15.03 -3.19 -10.28
C PHE A 96 -15.40 -4.48 -9.58
N ASP A 97 -15.45 -5.57 -10.32
CA ASP A 97 -15.52 -6.90 -9.74
C ASP A 97 -14.29 -7.16 -8.85
N SER A 98 -14.44 -8.05 -7.87
CA SER A 98 -13.44 -8.25 -6.82
C SER A 98 -12.09 -8.75 -7.37
N ASP A 99 -12.12 -9.57 -8.41
CA ASP A 99 -10.95 -10.03 -9.15
C ASP A 99 -10.19 -8.87 -9.82
N THR A 100 -10.90 -7.96 -10.46
CA THR A 100 -10.33 -6.77 -11.09
C THR A 100 -9.70 -5.85 -10.05
N GLN A 101 -10.34 -5.67 -8.90
CA GLN A 101 -9.76 -4.89 -7.79
C GLN A 101 -8.43 -5.49 -7.30
N ILE A 102 -8.34 -6.82 -7.20
CA ILE A 102 -7.10 -7.52 -6.83
C ILE A 102 -6.02 -7.25 -7.87
N LEU A 103 -6.33 -7.43 -9.16
CA LEU A 103 -5.37 -7.22 -10.24
C LEU A 103 -4.81 -5.79 -10.22
N TYR A 104 -5.70 -4.79 -10.26
CA TYR A 104 -5.30 -3.38 -10.28
C TYR A 104 -4.53 -2.99 -9.02
N GLY A 105 -4.93 -3.49 -7.85
CA GLY A 105 -4.23 -3.17 -6.62
C GLY A 105 -2.82 -3.73 -6.56
N MET A 106 -2.62 -4.95 -7.04
CA MET A 106 -1.29 -5.58 -7.07
C MET A 106 -0.36 -4.88 -8.06
N PHE A 107 -0.85 -4.54 -9.25
CA PHE A 107 -0.04 -3.84 -10.25
C PHE A 107 0.19 -2.36 -9.89
N GLN A 108 -0.72 -1.72 -9.14
CA GLN A 108 -0.44 -0.39 -8.59
C GLN A 108 0.77 -0.41 -7.63
N ILE A 109 0.88 -1.46 -6.81
CA ILE A 109 2.05 -1.64 -5.93
C ILE A 109 3.33 -1.81 -6.76
N LEU A 110 3.27 -2.57 -7.86
CA LEU A 110 4.40 -2.71 -8.80
C LEU A 110 4.81 -1.37 -9.38
N VAL A 111 3.85 -0.58 -9.88
CA VAL A 111 4.10 0.75 -10.45
C VAL A 111 4.73 1.67 -9.41
N ASP A 112 4.16 1.72 -8.20
CA ASP A 112 4.69 2.53 -7.11
C ASP A 112 6.12 2.14 -6.75
N PHE A 113 6.40 0.84 -6.68
CA PHE A 113 7.75 0.34 -6.41
C PHE A 113 8.74 0.76 -7.50
N ILE A 114 8.40 0.53 -8.77
CA ILE A 114 9.27 0.87 -9.90
C ILE A 114 9.54 2.38 -9.96
N GLU A 115 8.51 3.21 -9.82
CA GLU A 115 8.64 4.65 -10.01
C GLU A 115 9.22 5.40 -8.81
N LYS A 116 9.13 4.86 -7.59
CA LYS A 116 9.51 5.60 -6.37
C LYS A 116 10.64 4.95 -5.58
N GLU A 117 10.76 3.63 -5.63
CA GLU A 117 11.59 2.86 -4.69
C GLU A 117 12.71 2.07 -5.37
N SER A 118 12.58 1.75 -6.66
CA SER A 118 13.52 0.88 -7.37
C SER A 118 14.96 1.41 -7.41
N ASP A 119 15.15 2.72 -7.43
CA ASP A 119 16.47 3.37 -7.46
C ASP A 119 17.27 3.19 -6.16
N ILE A 120 16.64 2.75 -5.07
CA ILE A 120 17.30 2.55 -3.76
C ILE A 120 18.12 1.26 -3.76
N ILE A 121 17.74 0.28 -4.59
CA ILE A 121 18.31 -1.07 -4.59
C ILE A 121 19.39 -1.17 -5.67
N ASP A 122 20.55 -1.73 -5.31
CA ASP A 122 21.58 -2.10 -6.30
C ASP A 122 21.22 -3.42 -7.00
N TRP A 123 20.49 -3.31 -8.11
CA TRP A 123 20.10 -4.45 -8.96
C TRP A 123 21.29 -5.10 -9.69
N SER A 124 22.45 -4.46 -9.71
CA SER A 124 23.64 -4.96 -10.39
C SER A 124 24.51 -5.86 -9.51
N ALA A 125 24.21 -5.94 -8.21
CA ALA A 125 25.00 -6.67 -7.23
C ALA A 125 25.06 -8.19 -7.50
N ASP A 126 24.00 -8.77 -8.05
CA ASP A 126 23.87 -10.21 -8.24
C ASP A 126 23.08 -10.55 -9.52
N PRO A 127 23.49 -11.57 -10.30
CA PRO A 127 22.80 -11.93 -11.55
C PRO A 127 21.32 -12.26 -11.39
N GLU A 128 20.91 -12.82 -10.25
CA GLU A 128 19.50 -13.12 -9.99
C GLU A 128 18.71 -11.82 -9.77
N HIS A 129 19.25 -10.87 -9.01
CA HIS A 129 18.61 -9.55 -8.82
C HIS A 129 18.42 -8.81 -10.14
N LYS A 130 19.42 -8.86 -11.03
CA LYS A 130 19.31 -8.31 -12.38
C LYS A 130 18.19 -8.97 -13.17
N ARG A 131 18.12 -10.31 -13.18
CA ARG A 131 17.07 -11.08 -13.88
C ARG A 131 15.68 -10.73 -13.36
N ILE A 132 15.54 -10.56 -12.05
CA ILE A 132 14.28 -10.18 -11.41
C ILE A 132 13.90 -8.75 -11.78
N PHE A 133 14.84 -7.81 -11.81
CA PHE A 133 14.57 -6.44 -12.21
C PHE A 133 14.14 -6.33 -13.68
N ASP A 134 14.78 -7.10 -14.57
CA ASP A 134 14.35 -7.22 -15.96
C ASP A 134 12.91 -7.74 -16.07
N GLU A 135 12.53 -8.69 -15.21
CA GLU A 135 11.17 -9.24 -15.15
C GLU A 135 10.16 -8.23 -14.60
N LEU A 136 10.49 -7.52 -13.52
CA LEU A 136 9.66 -6.43 -12.99
C LEU A 136 9.43 -5.34 -14.05
N THR A 137 10.47 -4.98 -14.80
CA THR A 137 10.39 -4.00 -15.88
C THR A 137 9.47 -4.48 -17.01
N LYS A 138 9.49 -5.77 -17.36
CA LYS A 138 8.56 -6.33 -18.35
C LYS A 138 7.12 -6.27 -17.87
N LEU A 139 6.85 -6.65 -16.62
CA LEU A 139 5.51 -6.59 -16.04
C LEU A 139 5.00 -5.15 -15.95
N TYR A 140 5.87 -4.20 -15.59
CA TYR A 140 5.56 -2.78 -15.59
C TYR A 140 5.18 -2.27 -16.99
N LYS A 141 6.00 -2.58 -18.00
CA LYS A 141 5.72 -2.20 -19.39
C LYS A 141 4.42 -2.80 -19.91
N TRP A 142 4.21 -4.09 -19.66
CA TRP A 142 2.96 -4.75 -20.02
C TRP A 142 1.74 -4.04 -19.40
N TRP A 143 1.82 -3.68 -18.12
CA TRP A 143 0.73 -3.01 -17.42
C TRP A 143 0.44 -1.60 -17.95
N ILE A 144 1.48 -0.84 -18.28
CA ILE A 144 1.36 0.58 -18.69
C ILE A 144 1.10 0.73 -20.19
N GLU A 145 1.69 -0.12 -21.01
CA GLU A 145 1.71 0.01 -22.48
C GLU A 145 0.79 -1.03 -23.14
N ASP A 146 1.03 -2.33 -22.92
CA ASP A 146 0.36 -3.37 -23.70
C ASP A 146 -1.10 -3.58 -23.29
N ARG A 147 -1.36 -3.72 -21.99
CA ARG A 147 -2.69 -4.01 -21.43
C ARG A 147 -3.73 -2.93 -21.75
N PRO A 148 -3.44 -1.61 -21.63
CA PRO A 148 -4.40 -0.57 -21.98
C PRO A 148 -4.68 -0.45 -23.48
N ASN A 149 -3.81 -0.99 -24.34
CA ASN A 149 -3.96 -0.97 -25.79
C ASN A 149 -4.82 -2.13 -26.34
N ARG A 150 -5.45 -2.91 -25.47
CA ARG A 150 -6.36 -4.00 -25.86
C ARG A 150 -7.61 -3.47 -26.56
N ASP A 151 -8.07 -4.23 -27.55
CA ASP A 151 -9.37 -3.99 -28.20
C ASP A 151 -10.50 -4.55 -27.34
N ASP A 152 -11.18 -3.66 -26.61
CA ASP A 152 -12.38 -3.92 -25.79
C ASP A 152 -13.68 -3.50 -26.50
N SER A 153 -13.65 -3.38 -27.84
CA SER A 153 -14.86 -3.03 -28.60
C SER A 153 -15.89 -4.16 -28.54
N TYR A 154 -17.13 -3.80 -28.20
CA TYR A 154 -18.26 -4.72 -28.21
C TYR A 154 -18.92 -4.72 -29.59
N PRO A 155 -19.23 -5.89 -30.20
CA PRO A 155 -19.98 -5.93 -31.44
C PRO A 155 -21.39 -5.36 -31.23
N CYS A 156 -21.69 -4.22 -31.84
CA CYS A 156 -23.01 -3.63 -31.79
C CYS A 156 -23.96 -4.42 -32.70
N SER A 157 -25.11 -4.84 -32.16
CA SER A 157 -26.16 -5.57 -32.91
C SER A 157 -26.62 -4.82 -34.15
N GLY A 158 -26.75 -3.49 -34.05
CA GLY A 158 -27.11 -2.62 -35.18
C GLY A 158 -26.16 -2.73 -36.38
N ASP A 159 -24.86 -2.93 -36.16
CA ASP A 159 -23.87 -3.06 -37.25
C ASP A 159 -24.09 -4.31 -38.12
N PHE A 160 -24.80 -5.29 -37.58
CA PHE A 160 -25.15 -6.54 -38.26
C PHE A 160 -26.60 -6.54 -38.76
N GLY A 161 -27.35 -5.45 -38.57
CA GLY A 161 -28.78 -5.38 -38.90
C GLY A 161 -29.65 -6.19 -37.94
N VAL A 162 -29.23 -6.31 -36.68
CA VAL A 162 -30.04 -6.86 -35.59
C VAL A 162 -30.65 -5.70 -34.81
N GLU A 163 -31.98 -5.69 -34.65
CA GLU A 163 -32.68 -4.62 -33.93
C GLU A 163 -32.45 -4.74 -32.41
N ASP A 164 -31.94 -3.67 -31.79
CA ASP A 164 -31.50 -3.67 -30.38
C ASP A 164 -32.63 -3.96 -29.39
N GLU A 165 -33.87 -3.59 -29.74
CA GLU A 165 -35.06 -3.74 -28.91
C GLU A 165 -35.44 -5.22 -28.70
N ASP A 166 -34.99 -6.11 -29.60
CA ASP A 166 -35.37 -7.51 -29.65
C ASP A 166 -34.22 -8.48 -29.31
N ILE A 167 -33.05 -7.99 -28.86
CA ILE A 167 -31.85 -8.84 -28.59
C ILE A 167 -32.15 -10.01 -27.63
N PHE A 168 -33.07 -9.81 -26.69
CA PHE A 168 -33.47 -10.81 -25.68
C PHE A 168 -34.78 -11.53 -26.01
N GLY A 169 -35.37 -11.28 -27.18
CA GLY A 169 -36.65 -11.84 -27.60
C GLY A 169 -36.51 -13.20 -28.32
N ASP A 170 -37.58 -14.01 -28.27
CA ASP A 170 -37.64 -15.33 -28.91
C ASP A 170 -37.49 -15.29 -30.45
N HIS A 171 -37.61 -14.11 -31.06
CA HIS A 171 -37.55 -13.92 -32.51
C HIS A 171 -36.20 -13.42 -33.03
N VAL A 172 -35.26 -13.08 -32.13
CA VAL A 172 -33.94 -12.55 -32.50
C VAL A 172 -33.17 -13.50 -33.42
N SER A 173 -33.28 -14.80 -33.18
CA SER A 173 -32.60 -15.85 -33.95
C SER A 173 -33.05 -15.94 -35.41
N LYS A 174 -34.20 -15.35 -35.76
CA LYS A 174 -34.76 -15.34 -37.11
C LYS A 174 -34.33 -14.13 -37.93
N GLN A 175 -33.68 -13.14 -37.30
CA GLN A 175 -33.24 -11.93 -37.99
C GLN A 175 -32.06 -12.23 -38.94
N PRO A 176 -32.00 -11.59 -40.13
CA PRO A 176 -31.02 -11.89 -41.17
C PRO A 176 -29.56 -11.62 -40.74
N GLY A 177 -29.35 -10.79 -39.71
CA GLY A 177 -28.04 -10.44 -39.13
C GLY A 177 -27.58 -11.30 -37.94
N TYR A 178 -28.48 -12.09 -37.36
CA TYR A 178 -28.26 -12.68 -36.04
C TYR A 178 -27.05 -13.61 -35.98
N LYS A 179 -26.87 -14.46 -37.00
CA LYS A 179 -25.76 -15.40 -37.03
C LYS A 179 -24.40 -14.69 -37.05
N ALA A 180 -24.27 -13.65 -37.88
CA ALA A 180 -23.03 -12.89 -37.99
C ALA A 180 -22.72 -12.13 -36.68
N TRP A 181 -23.75 -11.55 -36.06
CA TRP A 181 -23.64 -10.93 -34.74
C TRP A 181 -23.22 -11.94 -33.67
N ARG A 182 -23.86 -13.12 -33.63
CA ARG A 182 -23.55 -14.19 -32.67
C ARG A 182 -22.12 -14.70 -32.85
N ASP A 183 -21.69 -14.94 -34.09
CA ASP A 183 -20.31 -15.34 -34.41
C ASP A 183 -19.30 -14.25 -33.96
N ALA A 184 -19.65 -12.96 -34.07
CA ALA A 184 -18.83 -11.86 -33.58
C ALA A 184 -18.78 -11.81 -32.05
N CYS A 185 -19.92 -12.00 -31.37
CA CYS A 185 -19.98 -12.11 -29.91
C CYS A 185 -19.15 -13.30 -29.40
N ASP A 186 -19.22 -14.46 -30.05
CA ASP A 186 -18.47 -15.66 -29.66
C ASP A 186 -16.95 -15.45 -29.80
N LYS A 187 -16.52 -14.78 -30.88
CA LYS A 187 -15.11 -14.38 -31.07
C LYS A 187 -14.64 -13.41 -29.99
N ARG A 188 -15.49 -12.46 -29.61
CA ARG A 188 -15.19 -11.51 -28.53
C ARG A 188 -15.09 -12.22 -27.19
N GLU A 189 -16.01 -13.13 -26.89
CA GLU A 189 -15.96 -13.94 -25.67
C GLU A 189 -14.71 -14.83 -25.62
N GLN A 190 -14.26 -15.35 -26.76
CA GLN A 190 -12.97 -16.05 -26.83
C GLN A 190 -11.80 -15.13 -26.48
N ARG A 191 -11.79 -13.90 -27.02
CA ARG A 191 -10.75 -12.91 -26.74
C ARG A 191 -10.72 -12.50 -25.27
N ASP A 192 -11.89 -12.26 -24.66
CA ASP A 192 -11.99 -11.96 -23.24
C ASP A 192 -11.35 -13.05 -22.39
N ARG A 193 -11.65 -14.33 -22.70
CA ARG A 193 -11.02 -15.47 -22.02
C ARG A 193 -9.50 -15.48 -22.18
N GLU A 194 -9.00 -15.14 -23.37
CA GLU A 194 -7.55 -15.05 -23.62
C GLU A 194 -6.92 -13.94 -22.78
N TYR A 195 -7.58 -12.79 -22.64
CA TYR A 195 -7.13 -11.69 -21.77
C TYR A 195 -7.18 -12.07 -20.29
N ASP A 196 -8.21 -12.79 -19.83
CA ASP A 196 -8.32 -13.23 -18.44
C ASP A 196 -7.19 -14.22 -18.08
N LEU A 197 -6.84 -15.11 -19.01
CA LEU A 197 -5.72 -16.04 -18.86
C LEU A 197 -4.39 -15.30 -18.82
N GLU A 198 -4.19 -14.32 -19.70
CA GLU A 198 -3.01 -13.46 -19.70
C GLU A 198 -2.88 -12.68 -18.37
N ASP A 199 -3.95 -12.02 -17.92
CA ASP A 199 -3.97 -11.26 -16.66
C ASP A 199 -3.63 -12.17 -15.47
N THR A 200 -4.15 -13.41 -15.47
CA THR A 200 -3.84 -14.43 -14.46
C THR A 200 -2.35 -14.80 -14.49
N GLU A 201 -1.77 -15.04 -15.67
CA GLU A 201 -0.36 -15.37 -15.82
C GLU A 201 0.55 -14.24 -15.30
N MET A 202 0.24 -12.99 -15.67
CA MET A 202 1.02 -11.83 -15.25
C MET A 202 0.95 -11.61 -13.74
N LEU A 203 -0.22 -11.84 -13.14
CA LEU A 203 -0.39 -11.78 -11.70
C LEU A 203 0.43 -12.87 -10.97
N ILE A 204 0.44 -14.11 -11.50
CA ILE A 204 1.26 -15.21 -10.95
C ILE A 204 2.75 -14.84 -11.00
N ARG A 205 3.21 -14.28 -12.14
CA ARG A 205 4.60 -13.82 -12.31
C ARG A 205 4.96 -12.76 -11.27
N LEU A 206 4.12 -11.73 -11.11
CA LEU A 206 4.31 -10.69 -10.10
C LEU A 206 4.38 -11.26 -8.69
N ILE A 207 3.40 -12.10 -8.32
CA ILE A 207 3.36 -12.74 -7.00
C ILE A 207 4.63 -13.56 -6.75
N THR A 208 5.17 -14.24 -7.77
CA THR A 208 6.38 -15.08 -7.63
C THR A 208 7.62 -14.25 -7.28
N ILE A 209 7.75 -13.05 -7.86
CA ILE A 209 8.93 -12.20 -7.69
C ILE A 209 8.77 -11.13 -6.59
N ARG A 210 7.56 -10.95 -6.03
CA ARG A 210 7.25 -9.90 -5.04
C ARG A 210 8.20 -9.82 -3.85
N LYS A 211 8.83 -10.93 -3.45
CA LYS A 211 9.76 -10.99 -2.30
C LYS A 211 11.01 -10.13 -2.48
N TYR A 212 11.34 -9.78 -3.73
CA TYR A 212 12.47 -8.92 -4.05
C TYR A 212 12.10 -7.43 -4.04
N MET A 213 10.81 -7.10 -3.92
CA MET A 213 10.31 -5.72 -3.83
C MET A 213 10.32 -5.20 -2.38
N TRP A 214 11.32 -5.59 -1.60
CA TRP A 214 11.47 -5.13 -0.22
C TRP A 214 12.46 -3.97 -0.20
N THR A 215 12.11 -2.90 0.52
CA THR A 215 12.96 -1.73 0.80
C THR A 215 13.03 -1.47 2.28
#